data_AF-A0A8S2YWJ7-F1
#
_entry.id   AF-A0A8S2YWJ7-F1
#
_cell.length_a   1.000
_cell.length_b   1.000
_cell.length_c   1.000
_cell.angle_alpha   90.00
_cell.angle_beta   90.00
_cell.angle_gamma   90.00
#
_symmetry.space_group_name_H-M   'P 1'
#
loop_
_entity.id
_entity.type
_entity.pdbx_description
1 polymer ?
#
loop_
_entity_poly.entity_id
_entity_poly.type
_entity_poly.pdbx_seq_one_letter_code
_entity_poly.pdbx_strand_id
1 'polypeptide(L)'
;MTLILSGDGYLFGGYTSKSWASALGSHENDPKAFLFTLTNPESIGEVKFVCKYPSGSNAVFHSFSCGPAFGAGHDLIISNNSNKNTDSYCNFPHSYTDHIGHGT
;
A
#
# COMPACT_ATOMS: atom_id res chain seq x y z
N MET A 1 -7.52 -5.20 -6.60
CA MET A 1 -6.15 -4.83 -7.00
C MET A 1 -6.08 -3.33 -7.18
N THR A 2 -5.00 -2.72 -6.73
CA THR A 2 -4.69 -1.30 -6.87
C THR A 2 -3.37 -1.16 -7.63
N LEU A 3 -3.35 -0.34 -8.69
CA LEU A 3 -2.16 0.02 -9.46
C LEU A 3 -1.98 1.53 -9.43
N ILE A 4 -0.77 1.98 -9.15
CA ILE A 4 -0.39 3.38 -9.00
C ILE A 4 0.78 3.67 -9.96
N LEU A 5 0.67 4.78 -10.69
CA LEU A 5 1.74 5.36 -11.48
C LEU A 5 2.21 6.64 -10.79
N SER A 6 3.48 6.70 -10.36
CA SER A 6 4.04 7.93 -9.78
C SER A 6 4.30 9.00 -10.83
N GLY A 7 4.53 10.23 -10.36
CA GLY A 7 4.97 11.33 -11.23
C GLY A 7 6.29 11.05 -11.94
N ASP A 8 7.15 10.22 -11.36
CA ASP A 8 8.43 9.79 -11.94
C ASP A 8 8.30 8.58 -12.88
N GLY A 9 7.07 8.09 -13.11
CA GLY A 9 6.80 6.99 -14.05
C GLY A 9 6.97 5.58 -13.48
N TYR A 10 7.07 5.43 -12.16
CA TYR A 10 7.17 4.12 -11.51
C TYR A 10 5.80 3.50 -11.26
N LEU A 11 5.70 2.19 -11.49
CA LEU A 11 4.49 1.40 -11.34
C LEU A 11 4.60 0.50 -10.11
N PHE A 12 3.66 0.66 -9.18
CA PHE A 12 3.59 -0.12 -7.95
C PHE A 12 2.15 -0.16 -7.43
N GLY A 13 1.92 -0.85 -6.32
CA GLY A 13 0.62 -0.84 -5.68
C GLY A 13 0.45 -1.99 -4.71
N GLY A 14 -0.79 -2.47 -4.62
CA GLY A 14 -1.13 -3.53 -3.68
C GLY A 14 -2.36 -4.30 -4.09
N TYR A 15 -2.43 -5.52 -3.59
CA TYR A 15 -3.59 -6.38 -3.69
C TYR A 15 -4.21 -6.56 -2.31
N THR A 16 -5.54 -6.53 -2.26
CA THR A 16 -6.35 -7.00 -1.15
C THR A 16 -7.55 -7.75 -1.72
N SER A 17 -8.01 -8.76 -1.00
CA SER A 17 -9.27 -9.48 -1.23
C SER A 17 -10.50 -8.72 -0.73
N LYS A 18 -10.30 -7.63 0.02
CA LYS A 18 -11.37 -6.76 0.51
C LYS A 18 -11.78 -5.76 -0.56
N SER A 19 -13.08 -5.48 -0.62
CA SER A 19 -13.59 -4.36 -1.41
C SER A 19 -13.37 -3.07 -0.61
N TRP A 20 -12.80 -2.04 -1.23
CA TRP A 20 -12.64 -0.74 -0.60
C TRP A 20 -14.00 -0.16 -0.19
N ALA A 21 -14.07 0.42 1.01
CA ALA A 21 -15.26 1.06 1.53
C ALA A 21 -14.93 2.45 2.07
N SER A 22 -15.86 3.38 1.90
CA SER A 22 -15.80 4.70 2.54
C SER A 22 -16.26 4.56 3.99
N ALA A 23 -15.33 4.38 4.94
CA ALA A 23 -15.61 4.23 6.36
C ALA A 23 -15.09 5.42 7.19
N LEU A 24 -15.41 5.48 8.48
CA LEU A 24 -14.89 6.51 9.41
C LEU A 24 -13.42 6.28 9.83
N GLY A 25 -12.71 5.38 9.15
CA GLY A 25 -11.38 4.93 9.53
C GLY A 25 -11.43 3.59 10.27
N SER A 26 -11.25 2.49 9.56
CA SER A 26 -11.14 1.16 10.16
C SER A 26 -10.11 0.32 9.43
N HIS A 27 -9.37 -0.46 10.21
CA HIS A 27 -8.48 -1.47 9.67
C HIS A 27 -9.24 -2.76 9.37
N GLU A 28 -8.92 -3.39 8.25
CA GLU A 28 -9.47 -4.68 7.85
C GLU A 28 -8.37 -5.74 7.78
N ASN A 29 -8.73 -6.94 8.21
CA ASN A 29 -7.81 -8.07 8.20
C ASN A 29 -7.86 -8.77 6.85
N ASP A 30 -6.70 -8.95 6.23
CA ASP A 30 -6.59 -9.68 4.96
C ASP A 30 -5.24 -10.40 4.84
N PRO A 31 -5.18 -11.70 5.16
CA PRO A 31 -3.93 -12.48 5.05
C PRO A 31 -3.49 -12.69 3.59
N LYS A 32 -4.35 -12.36 2.61
CA LYS A 32 -4.00 -12.42 1.19
C LYS A 32 -3.46 -11.09 0.67
N ALA A 33 -3.43 -10.05 1.50
CA ALA A 33 -2.94 -8.75 1.07
C ALA A 33 -1.42 -8.75 0.88
N PHE A 34 -0.96 -8.01 -0.13
CA PHE A 34 0.46 -7.79 -0.42
C PHE A 34 0.65 -6.48 -1.15
N LEU A 35 1.80 -5.84 -0.95
CA LEU A 35 2.28 -4.75 -1.79
C LEU A 35 3.16 -5.31 -2.91
N PHE A 36 3.31 -4.54 -3.98
CA PHE A 36 4.22 -4.88 -5.07
C PHE A 36 4.78 -3.64 -5.76
N THR A 37 5.95 -3.78 -6.36
CA THR A 37 6.47 -2.88 -7.39
C THR A 37 6.62 -3.65 -8.68
N LEU A 38 6.32 -3.01 -9.82
CA LEU A 38 6.61 -3.49 -11.17
C LEU A 38 7.82 -2.76 -11.75
N THR A 39 7.92 -1.47 -11.49
CA THR A 39 9.10 -0.66 -11.75
C THR A 39 9.43 0.19 -10.52
N ASN A 40 10.72 0.36 -10.22
CA ASN A 40 11.22 1.10 -9.07
C ASN A 40 12.52 1.83 -9.44
N PRO A 41 12.90 2.87 -8.67
CA PRO A 41 14.14 3.62 -8.89
C PRO A 41 15.39 2.74 -8.90
N GLU A 42 15.40 1.67 -8.10
CA GLU A 42 16.53 0.76 -7.94
C GLU A 42 16.69 -0.22 -9.11
N SER A 43 15.77 -0.22 -10.09
CA SER A 43 15.78 -1.14 -11.24
C SER A 43 15.82 -2.62 -10.85
N ILE A 44 15.29 -2.97 -9.68
CA ILE A 44 15.29 -4.34 -9.13
C ILE A 44 14.23 -5.23 -9.82
N GLY A 45 13.37 -4.65 -10.66
CA GLY A 45 12.29 -5.35 -11.35
C GLY A 45 11.08 -5.58 -10.45
N GLU A 46 10.31 -6.63 -10.73
CA GLU A 46 9.06 -6.92 -10.02
C GLU A 46 9.33 -7.53 -8.65
N VAL A 47 8.80 -6.92 -7.59
CA VAL A 47 8.98 -7.39 -6.20
C VAL A 47 7.65 -7.39 -5.47
N LYS A 48 7.42 -8.42 -4.66
CA LYS A 48 6.21 -8.61 -3.85
C LYS A 48 6.53 -8.57 -2.36
N PHE A 49 5.86 -7.71 -1.62
CA PHE A 49 6.01 -7.56 -0.18
C PHE A 49 4.77 -8.09 0.54
N VAL A 50 4.96 -9.08 1.41
CA VAL A 50 3.87 -9.74 2.14
C VAL A 50 3.67 -9.11 3.51
N CYS A 51 2.44 -9.19 4.04
CA CYS A 51 2.14 -8.72 5.38
C CYS A 51 2.95 -9.52 6.42
N LYS A 52 3.54 -8.84 7.40
CA LYS A 52 4.30 -9.45 8.51
C LYS A 52 3.42 -10.30 9.42
N TYR A 53 2.14 -9.98 9.49
CA TYR A 53 1.20 -10.62 10.40
C TYR A 53 0.50 -11.79 9.69
N PRO A 54 0.61 -13.04 10.17
CA PRO A 54 0.01 -14.20 9.51
C PRO A 54 -1.51 -14.13 9.36
N SER A 55 -2.20 -13.45 10.29
CA SER A 55 -3.64 -13.21 10.22
C SER A 55 -4.03 -12.10 9.22
N GLY A 56 -3.04 -11.40 8.65
CA GLY A 56 -3.23 -10.17 7.90
C GLY A 56 -3.84 -9.06 8.75
N SER A 57 -3.57 -9.04 10.05
CA SER A 57 -4.13 -8.02 10.94
C SER A 57 -3.72 -6.63 10.48
N ASN A 58 -4.71 -5.73 10.36
CA ASN A 58 -4.50 -4.37 9.89
C ASN A 58 -3.81 -4.29 8.51
N ALA A 59 -4.15 -5.21 7.62
CA ALA A 59 -3.57 -5.29 6.28
C ALA A 59 -3.92 -4.08 5.41
N VAL A 60 -5.16 -3.59 5.52
CA VAL A 60 -5.64 -2.40 4.80
C VAL A 60 -6.44 -1.50 5.73
N PHE A 61 -6.55 -0.23 5.36
CA PHE A 61 -7.30 0.78 6.08
C PHE A 61 -8.34 1.42 5.17
N HIS A 62 -9.57 1.52 5.66
CA HIS A 62 -10.70 2.09 4.94
C HIS A 62 -11.08 3.42 5.58
N SER A 63 -11.06 4.50 4.79
CA SER A 63 -11.51 5.81 5.23
C SER A 63 -12.07 6.60 4.06
N PHE A 64 -13.01 7.51 4.31
CA PHE A 64 -13.45 8.49 3.30
C PHE A 64 -12.35 9.51 2.95
N SER A 65 -11.32 9.64 3.78
CA SER A 65 -10.21 10.58 3.59
C SER A 65 -9.09 10.05 2.70
N CYS A 66 -9.13 8.77 2.31
CA CYS A 66 -8.14 8.17 1.43
C CYS A 66 -8.81 7.19 0.44
N GLY A 67 -8.11 6.89 -0.64
CA GLY A 67 -8.46 5.76 -1.49
C GLY A 67 -7.84 4.48 -0.92
N PRO A 68 -6.91 3.84 -1.64
CA PRO A 68 -6.20 2.68 -1.12
C PRO A 68 -5.23 3.06 0.01
N ALA A 69 -5.31 2.34 1.13
CA ALA A 69 -4.35 2.43 2.22
C ALA A 69 -4.00 1.03 2.73
N PHE A 70 -2.71 0.73 2.83
CA PHE A 70 -2.17 -0.57 3.22
C PHE A 70 -1.32 -0.44 4.48
N GLY A 71 -1.53 -1.36 5.43
CA GLY A 71 -0.74 -1.47 6.65
C GLY A 71 -1.20 -0.57 7.79
N ALA A 72 -0.93 -1.00 9.02
CA ALA A 72 -1.28 -0.29 10.25
C ALA A 72 -0.55 1.05 10.42
N GLY A 73 0.65 1.16 9.83
CA GLY A 73 1.45 2.39 9.81
C GLY A 73 1.30 3.18 8.52
N HIS A 74 0.38 2.77 7.64
CA HIS A 74 0.22 3.28 6.28
C HIS A 74 1.50 3.13 5.45
N ASP A 75 1.96 1.88 5.31
CA ASP A 75 3.06 1.50 4.42
C ASP A 75 2.85 2.08 3.01
N LEU A 76 1.60 2.15 2.56
CA LEU A 76 1.21 2.89 1.35
C LEU A 76 -0.15 3.53 1.58
N ILE A 77 -0.29 4.83 1.36
CA ILE A 77 -1.58 5.52 1.37
C ILE A 77 -1.69 6.53 0.24
N ILE A 78 -2.79 6.46 -0.50
CA ILE A 78 -3.18 7.47 -1.47
C ILE A 78 -4.34 8.27 -0.89
N SER A 79 -4.07 9.53 -0.56
CA SER A 79 -5.06 10.43 0.03
C SER A 79 -6.12 10.83 -0.99
N ASN A 80 -7.29 11.24 -0.49
CA ASN A 80 -8.32 11.79 -1.38
C ASN A 80 -7.78 13.06 -2.07
N ASN A 81 -8.27 13.34 -3.28
CA ASN A 81 -7.76 14.46 -4.09
C ASN A 81 -6.23 14.44 -4.27
N SER A 82 -5.62 13.26 -4.41
CA SER A 82 -4.16 13.09 -4.59
C SER A 82 -3.58 13.82 -5.81
N ASN A 83 -4.43 14.25 -6.74
CA ASN A 83 -4.03 15.12 -7.86
C ASN A 83 -4.00 16.61 -7.52
N LYS A 84 -4.37 17.01 -6.29
CA LYS A 84 -4.48 18.39 -5.82
C LYS A 84 -3.78 18.65 -4.49
N ASN A 85 -3.36 17.62 -3.77
CA ASN A 85 -2.62 17.72 -2.51
C ASN A 85 -1.37 16.83 -2.54
N THR A 86 -0.58 16.95 -1.49
CA THR A 86 0.64 16.15 -1.26
C THR A 86 0.49 15.24 -0.04
N ASP A 87 -0.74 14.88 0.30
CA ASP A 87 -1.06 14.16 1.53
C ASP A 87 -0.89 12.64 1.39
N SER A 88 -0.57 12.15 0.19
CA SER A 88 -0.24 10.74 -0.05
C SER A 88 1.19 10.47 0.43
N TYR A 89 1.44 9.35 1.07
CA TYR A 89 2.76 9.01 1.58
C TYR A 89 2.99 7.50 1.66
N CYS A 90 4.24 7.15 1.95
CA CYS A 90 4.73 5.79 2.10
C CYS A 90 5.49 5.73 3.44
N ASN A 91 5.07 4.83 4.34
CA ASN A 91 5.78 4.54 5.59
C ASN A 91 6.20 3.07 5.64
N PHE A 92 6.50 2.52 4.47
CA PHE A 92 7.04 1.19 4.30
C PHE A 92 8.48 1.14 4.87
N PRO A 93 8.92 0.04 5.52
CA PRO A 93 8.21 -1.24 5.74
C PRO A 93 7.68 -1.39 7.17
N HIS A 94 6.54 -0.79 7.53
CA HIS A 94 5.94 -0.99 8.85
C HIS A 94 5.20 -2.34 8.97
N SER A 95 4.14 -2.56 8.20
CA SER A 95 3.29 -3.77 8.24
C SER A 95 3.60 -4.80 7.16
N TYR A 96 4.29 -4.43 6.10
CA TYR A 96 4.74 -5.33 5.02
C TYR A 96 6.27 -5.51 5.11
N THR A 97 6.74 -6.72 4.79
CA THR A 97 8.17 -7.07 4.93
C THR A 97 8.98 -6.63 3.73
N ASP A 98 9.95 -5.75 3.95
CA ASP A 98 11.07 -5.56 3.02
C ASP A 98 12.09 -6.70 3.20
N HIS A 99 12.10 -7.63 2.26
CA HIS A 99 13.07 -8.73 2.23
C HIS A 99 14.23 -8.47 1.26
N ILE A 100 14.20 -7.35 0.53
CA ILE A 100 15.27 -6.94 -0.38
C ILE A 100 16.16 -5.85 0.22
N GLY A 101 15.70 -5.13 1.25
CA GLY A 101 16.45 -4.06 1.92
C GLY A 101 16.55 -2.76 1.11
N HIS A 102 15.75 -2.65 0.05
CA HIS A 102 15.74 -1.56 -0.92
C HIS A 102 14.31 -1.07 -1.23
N GLY A 103 13.30 -1.55 -0.48
CA GLY A 103 11.93 -1.09 -0.70
C GLY A 103 11.79 0.36 -0.25
N THR A 104 11.64 1.24 -1.23
CA THR A 104 11.53 2.70 -1.08
C THR A 104 10.27 3.21 -1.78
#